data_AF-A0A7S1MPS6-F1
#
_entry.id   AF-A0A7S1MPS6-F1
#
_cell.length_a   1.000
_cell.length_b   1.000
_cell.length_c   1.000
_cell.angle_alpha   90.00
_cell.angle_beta   90.00
_cell.angle_gamma   90.00
#
_symmetry.space_group_name_H-M   'P 1'
#
loop_
_entity.id
_entity.type
_entity.pdbx_description
1 polymer ?
#
loop_
_entity_poly.entity_id
_entity_poly.type
_entity_poly.pdbx_seq_one_letter_code
_entity_poly.pdbx_strand_id
1 'polypeptide(L)'
;DFVCGGHVDAAFNGAPRIDCAPSQVCDLVTAGRLLDGFRCPYGYTCVRVENPFFGMISFDSLPEALLTLFVCVTGELWYTVCVMLMDAFDVTAAYYFFAVLTLGMFFIVNLSVVLITISFESTTAFQQQKASRLLRRKPHQRSRTSTVTSLVAGGGA
;
A
#
# COMPACT_ATOMS: atom_id res chain seq x y z
N ASP A 1 -8.20 -18.66 -33.60
CA ASP A 1 -8.83 -19.16 -32.36
C ASP A 1 -9.59 -18.05 -31.66
N PHE A 2 -10.89 -18.26 -31.39
CA PHE A 2 -11.76 -17.28 -30.72
C PHE A 2 -11.79 -17.58 -29.22
N VAL A 3 -10.84 -17.00 -28.49
CA VAL A 3 -10.58 -17.31 -27.07
C VAL A 3 -10.70 -16.05 -26.22
N CYS A 4 -11.29 -16.19 -25.04
CA CYS A 4 -11.41 -15.10 -24.07
C CYS A 4 -11.20 -15.63 -22.64
N GLY A 5 -10.71 -14.78 -21.74
CA GLY A 5 -10.62 -15.05 -20.30
C GLY A 5 -11.70 -14.27 -19.54
N GLY A 6 -12.25 -14.82 -18.46
CA GLY A 6 -13.33 -14.20 -17.69
C GLY A 6 -13.96 -15.15 -16.67
N HIS A 7 -15.13 -14.78 -16.14
CA HIS A 7 -15.86 -15.55 -15.14
C HIS A 7 -16.20 -16.96 -15.61
N VAL A 8 -15.93 -17.95 -14.75
CA VAL A 8 -16.31 -19.36 -14.97
C VAL A 8 -17.55 -19.68 -14.14
N ASP A 9 -18.67 -19.93 -14.82
CA ASP A 9 -19.90 -20.37 -14.17
C ASP A 9 -19.66 -21.71 -13.43
N ALA A 10 -20.40 -21.97 -12.35
CA ALA A 10 -20.24 -23.15 -11.46
C ALA A 10 -20.31 -24.54 -12.16
N ALA A 11 -20.68 -24.58 -13.43
CA ALA A 11 -20.76 -25.80 -14.23
C ALA A 11 -19.45 -26.19 -14.92
N PHE A 12 -18.37 -25.37 -14.89
CA PHE A 12 -17.10 -25.57 -15.62
C PHE A 12 -17.21 -25.81 -17.14
N ASN A 13 -18.44 -25.81 -17.67
CA ASN A 13 -18.75 -25.69 -19.07
C ASN A 13 -18.60 -24.19 -19.36
N GLY A 14 -17.60 -23.80 -20.16
CA GLY A 14 -17.46 -22.42 -20.62
C GLY A 14 -18.82 -21.85 -21.01
N ALA A 15 -19.08 -20.58 -20.65
CA ALA A 15 -20.38 -19.92 -20.59
C ALA A 15 -21.50 -20.69 -21.33
N PRO A 16 -22.55 -21.17 -20.64
CA PRO A 16 -23.66 -21.87 -21.28
C PRO A 16 -24.15 -20.98 -22.41
N ARG A 17 -24.20 -21.55 -23.61
CA ARG A 17 -24.61 -20.94 -24.87
C ARG A 17 -25.68 -19.88 -24.59
N ILE A 18 -25.27 -18.62 -24.47
CA ILE A 18 -26.22 -17.56 -24.17
C ILE A 18 -27.08 -17.45 -25.42
N ASP A 19 -28.40 -17.35 -25.23
CA ASP A 19 -29.39 -16.99 -26.24
C ASP A 19 -29.15 -15.55 -26.74
N CYS A 20 -27.92 -15.22 -27.16
CA CYS A 20 -27.58 -13.98 -27.83
C CYS A 20 -27.73 -14.20 -29.33
N ALA A 21 -28.61 -13.43 -29.95
CA ALA A 21 -28.68 -13.36 -31.41
C ALA A 21 -27.34 -12.84 -31.98
N PRO A 22 -26.96 -13.23 -33.21
CA PRO A 22 -25.68 -12.88 -33.84
C PRO A 22 -25.45 -11.36 -34.09
N SER A 23 -26.35 -10.50 -33.61
CA SER A 23 -26.30 -9.04 -33.74
C SER A 23 -26.26 -8.29 -32.40
N GLN A 24 -26.25 -8.98 -31.26
CA GLN A 24 -26.23 -8.34 -29.94
C GLN A 24 -24.83 -8.34 -29.32
N VAL A 25 -24.47 -7.19 -28.75
CA VAL A 25 -23.30 -7.08 -27.86
C VAL A 25 -23.67 -7.86 -26.59
N CYS A 26 -22.88 -8.87 -26.22
CA CYS A 26 -23.02 -9.61 -24.96
C CYS A 26 -22.59 -8.72 -23.78
N ASP A 27 -23.27 -7.58 -23.59
CA ASP A 27 -22.95 -6.63 -22.55
C ASP A 27 -23.84 -6.85 -21.32
N LEU A 28 -23.28 -6.66 -20.13
CA LEU A 28 -23.90 -6.92 -18.81
C LEU A 28 -25.30 -6.28 -18.66
N VAL A 29 -25.53 -5.19 -19.37
CA VAL A 29 -26.78 -4.42 -19.38
C VAL A 29 -27.96 -5.22 -19.94
N THR A 30 -27.73 -6.10 -20.91
CA THR A 30 -28.81 -6.84 -21.60
C THR A 30 -29.23 -8.12 -20.86
N ALA A 31 -28.35 -8.65 -20.01
CA ALA A 31 -28.59 -9.88 -19.24
C ALA A 31 -29.23 -9.63 -17.85
N GLY A 32 -29.36 -8.38 -17.41
CA GLY A 32 -29.92 -8.05 -16.10
C GLY A 32 -29.09 -8.55 -14.90
N ARG A 33 -27.82 -8.90 -15.12
CA ARG A 33 -26.91 -9.45 -14.13
C ARG A 33 -25.73 -8.52 -13.90
N LEU A 34 -26.01 -7.38 -13.27
CA LEU A 34 -25.05 -6.34 -12.89
C LEU A 34 -23.94 -6.81 -11.94
N LEU A 35 -24.08 -7.99 -11.34
CA LEU A 35 -23.16 -8.54 -10.35
C LEU A 35 -22.23 -9.62 -10.93
N ASP A 36 -22.51 -10.16 -12.11
CA ASP A 36 -21.68 -11.20 -12.73
C ASP A 36 -20.37 -10.59 -13.27
N GLY A 37 -19.29 -11.40 -13.30
CA GLY A 37 -18.01 -10.99 -13.88
C GLY A 37 -18.02 -10.90 -15.41
N PHE A 38 -16.85 -10.69 -16.01
CA PHE A 38 -16.74 -10.52 -17.46
C PHE A 38 -17.13 -11.79 -18.20
N ARG A 39 -18.10 -11.66 -19.13
CA ARG A 39 -18.56 -12.76 -19.99
C ARG A 39 -18.04 -12.60 -21.42
N CYS A 40 -17.57 -13.71 -21.98
CA CYS A 40 -17.03 -13.72 -23.33
C CYS A 40 -18.09 -13.42 -24.41
N PRO A 41 -17.71 -12.73 -25.50
CA PRO A 41 -18.62 -12.41 -26.60
C PRO A 41 -19.03 -13.66 -27.42
N TYR A 42 -20.08 -13.53 -28.23
CA TYR A 42 -20.60 -14.65 -29.03
C TYR A 42 -19.53 -15.28 -29.93
N GLY A 43 -19.46 -16.62 -29.93
CA GLY A 43 -18.48 -17.38 -30.71
C GLY A 43 -17.10 -17.51 -30.06
N TYR A 44 -16.88 -16.91 -28.89
CA TYR A 44 -15.67 -17.10 -28.09
C TYR A 44 -15.89 -18.13 -26.99
N THR A 45 -14.85 -18.92 -26.70
CA THR A 45 -14.87 -19.88 -25.59
C THR A 45 -14.04 -19.33 -24.43
N CYS A 46 -14.58 -19.42 -23.21
CA CYS A 46 -13.81 -19.08 -22.01
C CYS A 46 -12.80 -20.21 -21.74
N VAL A 47 -11.52 -19.86 -21.66
CA VAL A 47 -10.47 -20.80 -21.26
C VAL A 47 -9.59 -20.18 -20.20
N ARG A 48 -8.95 -21.02 -19.40
CA ARG A 48 -7.89 -20.58 -18.49
C ARG A 48 -6.68 -20.15 -19.32
N VAL A 49 -6.32 -18.89 -19.21
CA VAL A 49 -5.13 -18.29 -19.84
C VAL A 49 -4.03 -18.10 -18.79
N GLU A 50 -2.81 -17.86 -19.27
CA GLU A 50 -1.67 -17.53 -18.42
C GLU A 50 -1.95 -16.27 -17.57
N ASN A 51 -1.38 -16.24 -16.37
CA ASN A 51 -1.55 -15.14 -15.43
C ASN A 51 -1.02 -13.80 -16.00
N PRO A 52 -1.71 -12.67 -15.73
CA PRO A 52 -1.33 -11.37 -16.25
C PRO A 52 0.03 -10.91 -15.72
N PHE A 53 0.64 -9.94 -16.43
CA PHE A 53 1.97 -9.42 -16.12
C PHE A 53 3.05 -10.51 -16.07
N PHE A 54 3.09 -11.39 -17.09
CA PHE A 54 4.07 -12.48 -17.16
C PHE A 54 4.03 -13.42 -15.94
N GLY A 55 2.84 -13.62 -15.35
CA GLY A 55 2.67 -14.44 -14.16
C GLY A 55 3.03 -13.77 -12.83
N MET A 56 3.38 -12.47 -12.83
CA MET A 56 3.68 -11.77 -11.57
C MET A 56 2.45 -11.51 -10.70
N ILE A 57 1.28 -11.38 -11.32
CA ILE A 57 0.01 -11.18 -10.60
C ILE A 57 -0.78 -12.47 -10.67
N SER A 58 -0.79 -13.21 -9.57
CA SER A 58 -1.52 -14.46 -9.42
C SER A 58 -2.04 -14.63 -7.99
N PHE A 59 -3.09 -15.43 -7.87
CA PHE A 59 -3.66 -15.88 -6.60
C PHE A 59 -3.65 -17.41 -6.48
N ASP A 60 -2.88 -18.08 -7.35
CA ASP A 60 -2.81 -19.55 -7.42
C ASP A 60 -1.97 -20.16 -6.29
N SER A 61 -0.98 -19.40 -5.78
CA SER A 61 -0.13 -19.80 -4.66
C SER A 61 -0.06 -18.72 -3.57
N LEU A 62 0.23 -19.14 -2.34
CA LEU A 62 0.29 -18.24 -1.19
C LEU A 62 1.35 -17.12 -1.34
N PRO A 63 2.61 -17.40 -1.75
CA PRO A 63 3.63 -16.37 -1.86
C PRO A 63 3.31 -15.31 -2.94
N GLU A 64 2.76 -15.73 -4.07
CA GLU A 64 2.42 -14.82 -5.17
C GLU A 64 1.18 -13.97 -4.82
N ALA A 65 0.20 -14.57 -4.14
CA ALA A 65 -0.95 -13.84 -3.60
C ALA A 65 -0.52 -12.77 -2.60
N LEU A 66 0.41 -13.11 -1.69
CA LEU A 66 0.95 -12.15 -0.71
C LEU A 66 1.72 -11.01 -1.38
N LEU A 67 2.52 -11.29 -2.41
CA LEU A 67 3.23 -10.27 -3.18
C LEU A 67 2.24 -9.32 -3.88
N THR A 68 1.22 -9.89 -4.54
CA THR A 68 0.16 -9.12 -5.20
C THR A 68 -0.58 -8.23 -4.21
N LEU A 69 -0.95 -8.77 -3.04
CA LEU A 69 -1.61 -8.01 -1.98
C LEU A 69 -0.70 -6.91 -1.41
N PHE A 70 0.60 -7.18 -1.24
CA PHE A 70 1.55 -6.17 -0.78
C PHE A 70 1.58 -4.95 -1.71
N VAL A 71 1.71 -5.18 -3.02
CA VAL A 71 1.69 -4.11 -4.04
C VAL A 71 0.38 -3.31 -3.98
N CYS A 72 -0.75 -4.00 -3.84
CA CYS A 72 -2.05 -3.37 -3.74
C CYS A 72 -2.20 -2.55 -2.44
N VAL A 73 -1.73 -3.07 -1.31
CA VAL A 73 -1.75 -2.40 0.00
C VAL A 73 -0.74 -1.25 0.08
N THR A 74 0.26 -1.17 -0.80
CA THR A 74 1.08 0.05 -0.93
C THR A 74 0.42 1.12 -1.79
N GLY A 75 -0.74 0.83 -2.40
CA GLY A 75 -1.51 1.78 -3.22
C GLY A 75 -1.12 1.77 -4.68
N GLU A 76 -0.32 0.79 -5.11
CA GLU A 76 0.05 0.59 -6.50
C GLU A 76 -0.82 -0.51 -7.10
N LEU A 77 -1.23 -0.34 -8.37
CA LEU A 77 -2.01 -1.32 -9.14
C LEU A 77 -3.31 -1.83 -8.48
N TRP A 78 -3.75 -1.27 -7.35
CA TRP A 78 -4.93 -1.74 -6.61
C TRP A 78 -6.20 -1.71 -7.45
N TYR A 79 -6.40 -0.64 -8.23
CA TYR A 79 -7.57 -0.51 -9.10
C TYR A 79 -7.53 -1.54 -10.24
N THR A 80 -6.37 -1.69 -10.88
CA THR A 80 -6.17 -2.63 -11.98
C THR A 80 -6.38 -4.07 -11.54
N VAL A 81 -5.82 -4.46 -10.39
CA VAL A 81 -6.01 -5.81 -9.83
C VAL A 81 -7.46 -6.01 -9.40
N CYS A 82 -8.10 -5.00 -8.81
CA CYS A 82 -9.52 -5.08 -8.43
C CYS A 82 -10.42 -5.34 -9.65
N VAL A 83 -10.20 -4.62 -10.76
CA VAL A 83 -10.97 -4.83 -12.00
C VAL A 83 -10.71 -6.21 -12.59
N MET A 84 -9.45 -6.66 -12.65
CA MET A 84 -9.13 -8.01 -13.11
C MET A 84 -9.77 -9.10 -12.25
N LEU A 85 -9.86 -8.88 -10.94
CA LEU A 85 -10.49 -9.81 -10.01
C LEU A 85 -12.01 -9.85 -10.18
N MET A 86 -12.66 -8.71 -10.40
CA MET A 86 -14.09 -8.64 -10.72
C MET A 86 -14.42 -9.33 -12.05
N ASP A 87 -13.54 -9.17 -13.05
CA ASP A 87 -13.72 -9.81 -14.36
C ASP A 87 -13.58 -11.34 -14.27
N ALA A 88 -12.73 -11.85 -13.38
CA ALA A 88 -12.47 -13.28 -13.18
C ALA A 88 -13.46 -13.96 -12.23
N PHE A 89 -13.89 -13.27 -11.17
CA PHE A 89 -14.94 -13.72 -10.26
C PHE A 89 -16.21 -12.93 -10.55
N ASP A 90 -16.53 -11.95 -9.74
CA ASP A 90 -17.80 -11.23 -9.82
C ASP A 90 -17.66 -9.92 -9.04
N VAL A 91 -18.68 -9.06 -9.11
CA VAL A 91 -18.63 -7.75 -8.47
C VAL A 91 -18.53 -7.85 -6.94
N THR A 92 -18.96 -8.96 -6.32
CA THR A 92 -18.81 -9.13 -4.87
C THR A 92 -17.37 -9.25 -4.41
N ALA A 93 -16.45 -9.68 -5.30
CA ALA A 93 -15.02 -9.72 -5.03
C ALA A 93 -14.46 -8.32 -4.70
N ALA A 94 -15.05 -7.25 -5.23
CA ALA A 94 -14.65 -5.88 -4.92
C ALA A 94 -14.83 -5.54 -3.44
N TYR A 95 -15.94 -5.97 -2.82
CA TYR A 95 -16.20 -5.69 -1.40
C TYR A 95 -15.18 -6.37 -0.49
N TYR A 96 -14.85 -7.62 -0.78
CA TYR A 96 -13.77 -8.33 -0.09
C TYR A 96 -12.43 -7.62 -0.28
N PHE A 97 -12.11 -7.23 -1.52
CA PHE A 97 -10.86 -6.56 -1.85
C PHE A 97 -10.70 -5.21 -1.14
N PHE A 98 -11.75 -4.39 -1.10
CA PHE A 98 -11.75 -3.12 -0.37
C PHE A 98 -11.61 -3.30 1.15
N ALA A 99 -12.23 -4.33 1.73
CA ALA A 99 -12.05 -4.64 3.15
C ALA A 99 -10.59 -4.98 3.47
N VAL A 100 -9.95 -5.81 2.64
CA VAL A 100 -8.53 -6.16 2.81
C VAL A 100 -7.62 -4.94 2.60
N LEU A 101 -7.87 -4.13 1.58
CA LEU A 101 -7.10 -2.91 1.32
C LEU A 101 -7.18 -1.91 2.47
N THR A 102 -8.39 -1.64 2.98
CA THR A 102 -8.58 -0.67 4.07
C THR A 102 -7.91 -1.13 5.36
N LEU A 103 -8.06 -2.41 5.72
CA LEU A 103 -7.37 -2.98 6.88
C LEU A 103 -5.85 -3.00 6.69
N GLY A 104 -5.35 -3.45 5.54
CA GLY A 104 -3.93 -3.52 5.23
C GLY A 104 -3.25 -2.14 5.25
N MET A 105 -3.87 -1.15 4.60
CA MET A 105 -3.39 0.23 4.57
C MET A 105 -3.31 0.83 5.96
N PHE A 106 -4.32 0.59 6.80
CA PHE A 106 -4.32 1.05 8.19
C PHE A 106 -3.10 0.53 8.95
N PHE A 107 -2.77 -0.76 8.81
CA PHE A 107 -1.58 -1.32 9.46
C PHE A 107 -0.27 -0.77 8.86
N ILE A 108 -0.14 -0.72 7.53
CA ILE A 108 1.09 -0.26 6.88
C ILE A 108 1.38 1.21 7.18
N VAL A 109 0.38 2.09 7.11
CA VAL A 109 0.55 3.51 7.41
C VAL A 109 0.94 3.70 8.87
N ASN A 110 0.22 3.06 9.81
CA ASN A 110 0.52 3.19 11.23
C ASN A 110 1.90 2.61 11.59
N LEU A 111 2.27 1.47 11.01
CA LEU A 111 3.60 0.89 11.19
C LEU A 111 4.67 1.83 10.64
N SER A 112 4.46 2.40 9.46
CA SER A 112 5.41 3.32 8.83
C SER A 112 5.63 4.58 9.66
N VAL A 113 4.56 5.18 10.18
CA VAL A 113 4.65 6.36 11.05
C VAL A 113 5.49 6.05 12.29
N VAL A 114 5.20 4.94 12.98
CA VAL A 114 5.96 4.51 14.17
C VAL A 114 7.44 4.28 13.84
N LEU A 115 7.73 3.57 12.75
CA LEU A 115 9.11 3.29 12.33
C LEU A 115 9.88 4.57 11.97
N ILE A 116 9.23 5.51 11.27
CA ILE A 116 9.81 6.80 10.93
C ILE A 116 10.13 7.59 12.21
N THR A 117 9.22 7.63 13.18
CA THR A 117 9.44 8.32 14.46
C THR A 117 10.64 7.75 15.22
N ILE A 118 10.75 6.43 15.35
CA ILE A 118 11.88 5.77 16.01
C ILE A 118 13.22 6.14 15.33
N SER A 119 13.21 6.19 14.00
CA SER A 119 14.39 6.53 13.21
C SER A 119 14.83 7.99 13.45
N PHE A 120 13.88 8.92 13.57
CA PHE A 120 14.17 10.32 13.89
C PHE A 120 14.64 10.52 15.34
N GLU A 121 14.06 9.79 16.30
CA GLU A 121 14.46 9.85 17.70
C GLU A 121 15.89 9.36 17.90
N SER A 122 16.25 8.21 17.33
CA SER A 122 17.60 7.65 17.41
C SER A 122 18.66 8.60 16.83
N THR A 123 18.33 9.26 15.70
CA THR A 123 19.19 10.27 15.08
C THR A 123 19.33 11.50 15.98
N THR A 124 18.24 12.00 16.55
CA THR A 124 18.24 13.19 17.42
C THR A 124 19.00 12.93 18.72
N ALA A 125 18.84 11.76 19.34
CA ALA A 125 19.54 11.36 20.54
C ALA A 125 21.06 11.33 20.32
N PHE A 126 21.53 10.79 19.19
CA PHE A 126 22.95 10.78 18.83
C PHE A 126 23.50 12.19 18.64
N GLN A 127 22.74 13.08 18.00
CA GLN A 127 23.13 14.49 17.83
C GLN A 127 23.21 15.23 19.18
N GLN A 128 22.22 15.06 20.05
CA GLN A 128 22.22 15.63 21.40
C GLN A 128 23.39 15.10 22.25
N GLN A 129 23.72 13.82 22.12
CA GLN A 129 24.86 13.23 22.84
C GLN A 129 26.20 13.79 22.35
N LYS A 130 26.35 14.10 21.06
CA LYS A 130 27.53 14.82 20.53
C LYS A 130 27.58 16.26 21.04
N ALA A 131 26.46 16.99 20.99
CA ALA A 131 26.39 18.37 21.47
C ALA A 131 26.75 18.47 22.97
N SER A 132 26.21 17.59 23.80
CA SER A 132 26.54 17.53 25.24
C SER A 132 27.99 17.14 25.52
N ARG A 133 28.60 16.25 24.73
CA ARG A 133 30.05 15.94 24.82
C ARG A 133 30.93 17.12 24.46
N LEU A 134 30.55 17.92 23.46
CA LEU A 134 31.27 19.14 23.08
C LEU A 134 31.18 20.20 24.18
N LEU A 135 30.00 20.39 24.77
CA LEU A 135 29.82 21.31 25.90
C LEU A 135 30.66 20.87 27.12
N ARG A 136 30.73 19.56 27.39
CA ARG A 136 31.53 19.00 28.50
C ARG A 136 33.04 19.12 28.29
N ARG A 137 33.49 19.35 27.05
CA ARG A 137 34.91 19.58 26.70
C ARG A 137 35.35 21.03 26.81
N LYS A 138 34.50 22.00 27.18
CA LYS A 138 34.98 23.35 27.50
C LYS A 138 35.97 23.26 28.68
N PRO A 139 37.27 23.55 28.49
CA PRO A 139 38.20 23.56 29.59
C PRO A 139 37.75 24.64 30.58
N HIS A 140 37.70 24.25 31.84
CA HIS A 140 37.44 25.10 32.98
C HIS A 140 38.55 26.17 33.03
N GLN A 141 38.35 27.32 32.38
CA GLN A 141 39.22 28.48 32.56
C GLN A 141 38.94 29.00 33.97
N ARG A 142 39.72 28.46 34.91
CA ARG A 142 39.64 28.64 36.34
C ARG A 142 39.69 30.14 36.65
N SER A 143 38.68 30.56 37.41
CA SER A 143 38.50 31.89 37.96
C SER A 143 39.82 32.54 38.41
N ARG A 144 40.08 33.77 37.95
CA ARG A 144 40.76 34.77 38.76
C ARG A 144 39.73 35.82 39.17
N THR A 145 39.03 35.49 40.25
CA THR A 145 38.32 36.48 41.07
C THR A 145 39.36 37.37 41.75
N SER A 146 39.22 38.68 41.63
CA SER A 146 39.76 39.63 42.62
C SER A 146 38.80 40.79 42.70
N THR A 147 37.77 40.58 43.51
CA THR A 147 37.05 41.66 44.18
C THR A 147 38.07 42.39 45.06
N VAL A 148 38.39 43.65 44.75
CA VAL A 148 39.02 44.55 45.72
C VAL A 148 37.98 45.59 46.12
N THR A 149 37.59 45.42 47.37
CA THR A 149 36.79 46.22 48.29
C THR A 149 36.95 47.74 48.13
N SER A 150 35.81 48.42 48.26
CA SER A 150 35.61 49.86 48.46
C SER A 150 36.59 50.51 49.44
N LEU A 151 37.05 51.73 49.13
CA LEU A 151 37.39 52.74 50.13
C LEU A 151 36.94 54.12 49.65
N VAL A 152 35.77 54.55 50.14
CA VAL A 152 35.38 55.96 50.20
C VAL A 152 35.64 56.42 51.64
N ALA A 153 36.70 57.22 51.81
CA ALA A 153 37.01 58.10 52.92
C ALA A 153 38.17 58.97 52.41
N GLY A 154 38.07 60.28 52.19
CA GLY A 154 37.66 61.30 53.15
C GLY A 154 38.92 61.98 53.69
N GLY A 155 39.24 63.19 53.19
CA GLY A 155 40.09 64.17 53.89
C GLY A 155 41.48 64.47 53.30
N GLY A 156 41.71 65.76 53.02
CA GLY A 156 43.03 66.40 53.20
C GLY A 156 43.72 66.97 51.96
N ALA A 157 43.44 68.23 51.65
CA ALA A 157 44.39 69.37 51.55
C ALA A 157 43.80 70.49 50.69
#